data_AF-A0A825SJA6-F1
#
_entry.id   AF-A0A825SJA6-F1
#
_cell.length_a   1.000
_cell.length_b   1.000
_cell.length_c   1.000
_cell.angle_alpha   90.00
_cell.angle_beta   90.00
_cell.angle_gamma   90.00
#
_symmetry.space_group_name_H-M   'P 1'
#
loop_
_entity.id
_entity.type
_entity.pdbx_description
1 polymer ?
#
loop_
_entity_poly.entity_id
_entity_poly.type
_entity_poly.pdbx_seq_one_letter_code
_entity_poly.pdbx_strand_id
1 'polypeptide(L)'
;YGANISTWFNSLKINYICLCNTREFANIALNYSNYNIGLKEAKNTGFARHDRLLKLSKKNNKKILVMPTWRKYIVGNVIHNTGIRNFNSDFLTSEYFLKWKHFLHSEKLKYIIEKYNYEIMFFPHFQSRPYLEYFETPSYISLNARENGESLQKVFASCDLMITDYSTASSEMAIQNKPILYYQFDELDVDSGKHHKREKSFDFRIHGYGPVVINEEELFCELEYLLESDCKVRSFYQKNIDRDFKFRDGNNCKRIYESIVNMSIFEIANVNDVISKAQLYQDKMYFAEAFYGWKNIFQNLAYHDSKTVFNLLHCARKSFLSQIAIDLIKSDFLVNKNDVTKVEYIENLIICKKYKEALRVLENLNIPNSLDFILIKLKLLCVSNGLQFKDLYNTIIENKWMSETELNQELFLFQYKMIDFLHENQKGFVEVVCSPFYLDLKKVEGNSSK
;
A
#
# COMPACT_ATOMS: atom_id res chain seq x y z
N TYR A 1 -21.64 5.34 -1.24
CA TYR A 1 -22.77 5.04 -2.16
C TYR A 1 -23.45 3.69 -1.85
N GLY A 2 -23.03 2.99 -0.79
CA GLY A 2 -23.78 1.87 -0.20
C GLY A 2 -24.50 2.27 1.09
N ALA A 3 -24.87 1.28 1.88
CA ALA A 3 -25.48 1.49 3.20
C ALA A 3 -24.62 2.39 4.10
N ASN A 4 -25.24 3.17 4.99
CA ASN A 4 -24.47 3.83 6.04
C ASN A 4 -23.90 2.78 6.99
N ILE A 5 -22.58 2.62 6.97
CA ILE A 5 -21.81 1.66 7.77
C ILE A 5 -20.90 2.34 8.80
N SER A 6 -21.12 3.63 9.07
CA SER A 6 -20.25 4.42 9.93
C SER A 6 -20.19 3.87 11.35
N THR A 7 -21.30 3.36 11.90
CA THR A 7 -21.31 2.73 13.23
C THR A 7 -20.29 1.60 13.35
N TRP A 8 -20.20 0.76 12.32
CA TRP A 8 -19.24 -0.34 12.30
C TRP A 8 -17.81 0.16 12.10
N PHE A 9 -17.59 1.06 11.12
CA PHE A 9 -16.26 1.64 10.90
C PHE A 9 -15.72 2.38 12.14
N ASN A 10 -16.57 3.12 12.85
CA ASN A 10 -16.20 3.87 14.05
C ASN A 10 -15.84 2.96 15.24
N SER A 11 -16.23 1.69 15.21
CA SER A 11 -15.82 0.69 16.20
C SER A 11 -14.41 0.13 15.95
N LEU A 12 -13.85 0.37 14.75
CA LEU A 12 -12.54 -0.13 14.35
C LEU A 12 -11.45 0.91 14.62
N LYS A 13 -10.27 0.45 15.03
CA LYS A 13 -9.07 1.29 15.12
C LYS A 13 -8.35 1.32 13.76
N ILE A 14 -8.84 2.16 12.86
CA ILE A 14 -8.28 2.29 11.50
C ILE A 14 -7.13 3.30 11.52
N ASN A 15 -5.94 2.84 11.17
CA ASN A 15 -4.77 3.72 11.00
C ASN A 15 -4.60 4.21 9.55
N TYR A 16 -5.15 3.47 8.60
CA TYR A 16 -5.05 3.76 7.17
C TYR A 16 -6.22 3.13 6.42
N ILE A 17 -6.85 3.89 5.52
CA ILE A 17 -7.86 3.37 4.60
C ILE A 17 -7.62 3.93 3.21
N CYS A 18 -7.49 3.02 2.24
CA CYS A 18 -7.51 3.37 0.82
C CYS A 18 -8.96 3.61 0.40
N LEU A 19 -9.19 4.65 -0.39
CA LEU A 19 -10.46 4.90 -1.07
C LEU A 19 -10.17 5.13 -2.56
N CYS A 20 -11.06 4.64 -3.42
CA CYS A 20 -10.92 4.76 -4.86
C CYS A 20 -11.91 5.71 -5.50
N ASN A 21 -12.99 6.04 -4.80
CA ASN A 21 -14.07 6.88 -5.29
C ASN A 21 -14.02 8.25 -4.60
N THR A 22 -13.94 9.32 -5.38
CA THR A 22 -13.79 10.70 -4.87
C THR A 22 -14.95 11.13 -3.97
N ARG A 23 -16.19 10.71 -4.27
CA ARG A 23 -17.37 11.02 -3.46
C ARG A 23 -17.38 10.25 -2.15
N GLU A 24 -17.01 8.96 -2.19
CA GLU A 24 -16.84 8.15 -0.99
C GLU A 24 -15.71 8.69 -0.10
N PHE A 25 -14.59 9.09 -0.70
CA PHE A 25 -13.51 9.78 0.00
C PHE A 25 -14.00 11.06 0.68
N ALA A 26 -14.74 11.91 -0.04
CA ALA A 26 -15.31 13.12 0.54
C ALA A 26 -16.25 12.82 1.71
N ASN A 27 -17.11 11.81 1.56
CA ASN A 27 -18.09 11.42 2.56
C ASN A 27 -17.49 10.75 3.81
N ILE A 28 -16.31 10.12 3.69
CA ILE A 28 -15.63 9.50 4.82
C ILE A 28 -14.68 10.49 5.49
N ALA A 29 -13.85 11.19 4.71
CA ALA A 29 -12.64 11.86 5.21
C ALA A 29 -12.80 13.37 5.49
N LEU A 30 -13.85 14.01 4.96
CA LEU A 30 -14.08 15.46 5.13
C LEU A 30 -15.03 15.76 6.29
N ASN A 31 -15.11 17.04 6.65
CA ASN A 31 -15.93 17.53 7.75
C ASN A 31 -17.41 17.21 7.55
N TYR A 32 -18.13 17.10 8.68
CA TYR A 32 -19.56 16.79 8.73
C TYR A 32 -19.91 15.38 8.21
N SER A 33 -18.96 14.45 8.24
CA SER A 33 -19.21 13.03 8.02
C SER A 33 -19.70 12.32 9.28
N ASN A 34 -20.31 11.14 9.12
CA ASN A 34 -20.66 10.27 10.24
C ASN A 34 -19.48 9.38 10.71
N TYR A 35 -18.28 9.56 10.12
CA TYR A 35 -17.12 8.69 10.31
C TYR A 35 -16.09 9.36 11.21
N ASN A 36 -15.51 8.60 12.14
CA ASN A 36 -14.37 9.02 12.97
C ASN A 36 -13.03 8.83 12.22
N ILE A 37 -13.01 9.17 10.93
CA ILE A 37 -11.89 8.95 10.01
C ILE A 37 -11.64 10.27 9.30
N GLY A 38 -10.43 10.82 9.42
CA GLY A 38 -10.09 12.09 8.78
C GLY A 38 -9.13 11.92 7.59
N LEU A 39 -8.68 13.05 7.06
CA LEU A 39 -7.62 13.11 6.04
C LEU A 39 -6.29 12.45 6.47
N LYS A 40 -6.11 12.27 7.78
CA LYS A 40 -4.95 11.56 8.34
C LYS A 40 -5.00 10.07 8.00
N GLU A 41 -6.12 9.40 8.26
CA GLU A 41 -6.31 7.96 8.04
C GLU A 41 -6.75 7.64 6.60
N ALA A 42 -7.65 8.43 6.02
CA ALA A 42 -8.23 8.17 4.71
C ALA A 42 -7.42 8.79 3.58
N LYS A 43 -7.11 7.98 2.55
CA LYS A 43 -6.34 8.41 1.38
C LYS A 43 -7.05 8.00 0.09
N ASN A 44 -7.23 8.97 -0.81
CA ASN A 44 -7.72 8.71 -2.16
C ASN A 44 -6.55 8.21 -3.02
N THR A 45 -6.30 6.92 -3.01
CA THR A 45 -5.18 6.28 -3.71
C THR A 45 -5.61 5.38 -4.86
N GLY A 46 -6.90 5.05 -4.96
CA GLY A 46 -7.37 3.91 -5.73
C GLY A 46 -7.27 2.61 -4.93
N PHE A 47 -7.75 1.50 -5.50
CA PHE A 47 -7.51 0.17 -4.90
C PHE A 47 -6.44 -0.59 -5.67
N ALA A 48 -5.54 -1.26 -4.95
CA ALA A 48 -4.51 -2.14 -5.53
C ALA A 48 -5.12 -3.17 -6.51
N ARG A 49 -6.28 -3.74 -6.16
CA ARG A 49 -7.00 -4.71 -7.00
C ARG A 49 -7.46 -4.14 -8.34
N HIS A 50 -7.59 -2.82 -8.47
CA HIS A 50 -7.99 -2.19 -9.73
C HIS A 50 -6.85 -2.16 -10.76
N ASP A 51 -5.59 -2.22 -10.35
CA ASP A 51 -4.47 -2.31 -11.31
C ASP A 51 -4.54 -3.60 -12.14
N ARG A 52 -4.80 -4.72 -11.45
CA ARG A 52 -5.00 -6.01 -12.11
C ARG A 52 -6.28 -6.02 -12.94
N LEU A 53 -7.38 -5.47 -12.42
CA LEU A 53 -8.66 -5.41 -13.15
C LEU A 53 -8.51 -4.66 -14.47
N LEU A 54 -7.87 -3.49 -14.46
CA LEU A 54 -7.65 -2.67 -15.65
C LEU A 54 -6.74 -3.37 -16.66
N LYS A 55 -5.72 -4.10 -16.20
CA LYS A 55 -4.86 -4.93 -17.05
C LYS A 55 -5.62 -6.10 -17.70
N LEU A 56 -6.59 -6.68 -17.00
CA LEU A 56 -7.42 -7.77 -17.53
C LEU A 56 -8.56 -7.28 -18.42
N SER A 57 -8.98 -6.03 -18.26
CA SER A 57 -10.12 -5.45 -18.95
C SER A 57 -9.97 -5.55 -20.46
N LYS A 58 -10.92 -6.25 -21.08
CA LYS A 58 -11.09 -6.31 -22.52
C LYS A 58 -12.43 -5.67 -22.88
N LYS A 59 -12.51 -5.10 -24.08
CA LYS A 59 -13.76 -4.60 -24.67
C LYS A 59 -14.16 -5.51 -25.83
N ASN A 60 -15.45 -5.50 -26.18
CA ASN A 60 -16.01 -6.27 -27.28
C ASN A 60 -15.88 -7.80 -27.06
N ASN A 61 -16.07 -8.24 -25.81
CA ASN A 61 -16.16 -9.66 -25.47
C ASN A 61 -17.50 -10.28 -25.88
N LYS A 62 -18.48 -9.44 -26.24
CA LYS A 62 -19.88 -9.77 -26.50
C LYS A 62 -20.54 -10.49 -25.33
N LYS A 63 -20.32 -9.99 -24.10
CA LYS A 63 -20.85 -10.59 -22.86
C LYS A 63 -21.57 -9.58 -21.96
N ILE A 64 -22.78 -9.92 -21.54
CA ILE A 64 -23.60 -9.15 -20.60
C ILE A 64 -23.59 -9.85 -19.24
N LEU A 65 -23.25 -9.12 -18.18
CA LEU A 65 -23.33 -9.60 -16.81
C LEU A 65 -24.66 -9.18 -16.19
N VAL A 66 -25.51 -10.13 -15.81
CA VAL A 66 -26.72 -9.87 -15.03
C VAL A 66 -26.44 -10.26 -13.58
N MET A 67 -26.23 -9.27 -12.71
CA MET A 67 -25.75 -9.49 -11.33
C MET A 67 -26.61 -8.72 -10.32
N PRO A 68 -27.83 -9.19 -10.01
CA PRO A 68 -28.66 -8.56 -9.01
C PRO A 68 -28.09 -8.74 -7.60
N THR A 69 -28.33 -7.75 -6.74
CA THR A 69 -28.08 -7.85 -5.30
C THR A 69 -29.11 -8.76 -4.63
N TRP A 70 -29.03 -8.91 -3.30
CA TRP A 70 -29.96 -9.69 -2.50
C TRP A 70 -30.86 -8.75 -1.68
N ARG A 71 -31.96 -9.27 -1.14
CA ARG A 71 -32.83 -8.52 -0.23
C ARG A 71 -32.90 -9.24 1.12
N LYS A 72 -32.49 -8.51 2.17
CA LYS A 72 -32.45 -9.03 3.54
C LYS A 72 -33.78 -9.63 4.01
N TYR A 73 -34.90 -9.05 3.57
CA TYR A 73 -36.24 -9.41 4.03
C TYR A 73 -36.86 -10.62 3.31
N ILE A 74 -36.25 -11.14 2.23
CA ILE A 74 -36.76 -12.32 1.51
C ILE A 74 -35.83 -13.53 1.56
N VAL A 75 -34.56 -13.36 1.91
CA VAL A 75 -33.63 -14.49 2.09
C VAL A 75 -33.76 -15.08 3.49
N GLY A 76 -33.56 -16.39 3.64
CA GLY A 76 -33.65 -17.04 4.95
C GLY A 76 -32.55 -16.62 5.93
N ASN A 77 -32.70 -17.06 7.18
CA ASN A 77 -31.77 -16.75 8.26
C ASN A 77 -30.39 -17.36 8.02
N VAL A 78 -29.35 -16.71 8.56
CA VAL A 78 -27.97 -17.22 8.48
C VAL A 78 -27.86 -18.48 9.35
N ILE A 79 -27.35 -19.57 8.77
CA ILE A 79 -26.97 -20.78 9.48
C ILE A 79 -25.71 -20.46 10.29
N HIS A 80 -25.81 -20.62 11.61
CA HIS A 80 -24.79 -20.24 12.58
C HIS A 80 -23.39 -20.73 12.17
N ASN A 81 -22.39 -19.85 12.21
CA ASN A 81 -20.98 -20.10 11.86
C ASN A 81 -20.66 -20.55 10.41
N THR A 82 -21.63 -20.57 9.48
CA THR A 82 -21.36 -21.00 8.09
C THR A 82 -21.37 -19.85 7.08
N GLY A 83 -22.05 -18.75 7.39
CA GLY A 83 -22.32 -17.66 6.44
C GLY A 83 -23.30 -18.04 5.32
N ILE A 84 -23.83 -19.27 5.32
CA ILE A 84 -24.86 -19.78 4.41
C ILE A 84 -26.24 -19.45 5.00
N ARG A 85 -27.27 -19.33 4.16
CA ARG A 85 -28.65 -19.05 4.60
C ARG A 85 -29.55 -20.26 4.43
N ASN A 86 -30.53 -20.39 5.33
CA ASN A 86 -31.64 -21.31 5.16
C ASN A 86 -32.48 -20.92 3.95
N PHE A 87 -33.17 -21.91 3.38
CA PHE A 87 -34.19 -21.66 2.37
C PHE A 87 -35.36 -20.86 2.97
N ASN A 88 -35.98 -20.01 2.15
CA ASN A 88 -37.20 -19.27 2.49
C ASN A 88 -38.16 -19.36 1.31
N SER A 89 -39.29 -20.04 1.48
CA SER A 89 -40.28 -20.23 0.41
C SER A 89 -40.82 -18.91 -0.13
N ASP A 90 -40.93 -17.89 0.72
CA ASP A 90 -41.48 -16.57 0.34
C ASP A 90 -40.60 -15.85 -0.70
N PHE A 91 -39.33 -16.28 -0.85
CA PHE A 91 -38.46 -15.79 -1.91
C PHE A 91 -39.08 -16.02 -3.29
N LEU A 92 -39.69 -17.20 -3.52
CA LEU A 92 -40.23 -17.61 -4.83
C LEU A 92 -41.50 -16.84 -5.22
N THR A 93 -42.16 -16.21 -4.26
CA THR A 93 -43.34 -15.35 -4.49
C THR A 93 -43.00 -13.87 -4.41
N SER A 94 -41.74 -13.52 -4.13
CA SER A 94 -41.31 -12.12 -4.02
C SER A 94 -41.30 -11.42 -5.37
N GLU A 95 -41.61 -10.12 -5.38
CA GLU A 95 -41.47 -9.30 -6.59
C GLU A 95 -40.06 -9.40 -7.18
N TYR A 96 -39.04 -9.41 -6.32
CA TYR A 96 -37.64 -9.60 -6.73
C TYR A 96 -37.44 -10.84 -7.60
N PHE A 97 -37.88 -12.01 -7.13
CA PHE A 97 -37.71 -13.25 -7.86
C PHE A 97 -38.53 -13.26 -9.15
N LEU A 98 -39.80 -12.83 -9.08
CA LEU A 98 -40.70 -12.82 -10.22
C LEU A 98 -40.20 -11.90 -11.34
N LYS A 99 -39.72 -10.69 -11.01
CA LYS A 99 -39.20 -9.73 -12.00
C LYS A 99 -37.92 -10.22 -12.66
N TRP A 100 -36.96 -10.73 -11.89
CA TRP A 100 -35.72 -11.27 -12.47
C TRP A 100 -35.96 -12.55 -13.26
N LYS A 101 -36.82 -13.46 -12.79
CA LYS A 101 -37.19 -14.67 -13.54
C LYS A 101 -37.89 -14.31 -14.85
N HIS A 102 -38.85 -13.38 -14.82
CA HIS A 102 -39.54 -12.91 -16.02
C HIS A 102 -38.56 -12.31 -17.05
N PHE A 103 -37.65 -11.44 -16.60
CA PHE A 103 -36.62 -10.87 -17.47
C PHE A 103 -35.76 -11.95 -18.13
N LEU A 104 -35.26 -12.92 -17.36
CA LEU A 104 -34.40 -13.99 -17.89
C LEU A 104 -35.13 -14.87 -18.91
N HIS A 105 -36.43 -15.11 -18.73
CA HIS A 105 -37.27 -15.94 -19.61
C HIS A 105 -37.96 -15.16 -20.74
N SER A 106 -37.68 -13.86 -20.89
CA SER A 106 -38.34 -13.03 -21.88
C SER A 106 -37.88 -13.37 -23.31
N GLU A 107 -38.84 -13.65 -24.20
CA GLU A 107 -38.58 -13.80 -25.64
C GLU A 107 -37.97 -12.55 -26.25
N LYS A 108 -38.29 -11.36 -25.71
CA LYS A 108 -37.68 -10.11 -26.15
C LYS A 108 -36.21 -10.03 -25.78
N LEU A 109 -35.82 -10.52 -24.58
CA LEU A 109 -34.40 -10.63 -24.21
C LEU A 109 -33.64 -11.53 -25.17
N LYS A 110 -34.21 -12.71 -25.45
CA LYS A 110 -33.63 -13.70 -26.37
C LYS A 110 -33.43 -13.11 -27.77
N TYR A 111 -34.45 -12.46 -28.32
CA TYR A 111 -34.35 -11.79 -29.61
C TYR A 111 -33.24 -10.72 -29.64
N ILE A 112 -33.16 -9.87 -28.61
CA ILE A 112 -32.13 -8.83 -28.53
C ILE A 112 -30.72 -9.45 -28.49
N ILE A 113 -30.47 -10.45 -27.65
CA ILE A 113 -29.13 -11.03 -27.52
C ILE A 113 -28.71 -11.82 -28.77
N GLU A 114 -29.65 -12.48 -29.46
CA GLU A 114 -29.40 -13.12 -30.76
C GLU A 114 -29.10 -12.09 -31.85
N LYS A 115 -29.90 -11.02 -31.95
CA LYS A 115 -29.73 -9.93 -32.94
C LYS A 115 -28.35 -9.27 -32.86
N TYR A 116 -27.86 -9.00 -31.65
CA TYR A 116 -26.57 -8.33 -31.44
C TYR A 116 -25.40 -9.28 -31.18
N ASN A 117 -25.66 -10.59 -31.17
CA ASN A 117 -24.69 -11.65 -30.89
C ASN A 117 -23.96 -11.45 -29.56
N TYR A 118 -24.71 -11.36 -28.46
CA TYR A 118 -24.19 -11.30 -27.09
C TYR A 118 -24.55 -12.55 -26.29
N GLU A 119 -23.64 -12.98 -25.43
CA GLU A 119 -23.90 -13.99 -24.41
C GLU A 119 -24.32 -13.33 -23.08
N ILE A 120 -25.20 -13.99 -22.32
CA ILE A 120 -25.57 -13.54 -20.97
C ILE A 120 -24.92 -14.45 -19.92
N MET A 121 -24.35 -13.81 -18.90
CA MET A 121 -23.93 -14.45 -17.66
C MET A 121 -24.82 -13.97 -16.52
N PHE A 122 -25.67 -14.85 -16.01
CA PHE A 122 -26.44 -14.61 -14.80
C PHE A 122 -25.63 -14.99 -13.57
N PHE A 123 -25.36 -14.00 -12.72
CA PHE A 123 -24.48 -14.09 -11.56
C PHE A 123 -25.13 -13.41 -10.35
N PRO A 124 -26.23 -13.95 -9.81
CA PRO A 124 -26.87 -13.38 -8.63
C PRO A 124 -25.94 -13.43 -7.41
N HIS A 125 -26.18 -12.53 -6.45
CA HIS A 125 -25.38 -12.45 -5.23
C HIS A 125 -25.33 -13.78 -4.46
N PHE A 126 -24.22 -14.10 -3.81
CA PHE A 126 -24.01 -15.39 -3.13
C PHE A 126 -25.05 -15.72 -2.04
N GLN A 127 -25.70 -14.68 -1.49
CA GLN A 127 -26.77 -14.81 -0.50
C GLN A 127 -28.07 -15.41 -1.10
N SER A 128 -28.18 -15.42 -2.43
CA SER A 128 -29.29 -16.02 -3.18
C SER A 128 -28.98 -17.46 -3.66
N ARG A 129 -27.84 -18.04 -3.27
CA ARG A 129 -27.42 -19.40 -3.66
C ARG A 129 -28.47 -20.49 -3.43
N PRO A 130 -29.24 -20.50 -2.32
CA PRO A 130 -30.27 -21.52 -2.10
C PRO A 130 -31.41 -21.49 -3.12
N TYR A 131 -31.51 -20.45 -3.95
CA TYR A 131 -32.62 -20.22 -4.85
C TYR A 131 -32.26 -20.32 -6.34
N LEU A 132 -30.99 -20.62 -6.67
CA LEU A 132 -30.49 -20.53 -8.05
C LEU A 132 -31.23 -21.47 -9.01
N GLU A 133 -31.51 -22.70 -8.57
CA GLU A 133 -32.22 -23.69 -9.39
C GLU A 133 -33.63 -23.24 -9.79
N TYR A 134 -34.31 -22.48 -8.93
CA TYR A 134 -35.69 -22.04 -9.16
C TYR A 134 -35.81 -20.93 -10.20
N PHE A 135 -34.71 -20.24 -10.53
CA PHE A 135 -34.68 -19.34 -11.67
C PHE A 135 -34.87 -20.08 -12.99
N GLU A 136 -34.63 -21.40 -13.03
CA GLU A 136 -34.79 -22.24 -14.22
C GLU A 136 -34.12 -21.58 -15.42
N THR A 137 -32.86 -21.16 -15.23
CA THR A 137 -32.17 -20.28 -16.17
C THR A 137 -32.16 -20.88 -17.58
N PRO A 138 -32.66 -20.15 -18.60
CA PRO A 138 -32.70 -20.66 -19.97
C PRO A 138 -31.33 -21.06 -20.49
N SER A 139 -31.26 -22.06 -21.38
CA SER A 139 -30.00 -22.66 -21.82
C SER A 139 -29.05 -21.71 -22.57
N TYR A 140 -29.56 -20.59 -23.11
CA TYR A 140 -28.75 -19.54 -23.75
C TYR A 140 -28.12 -18.56 -22.74
N ILE A 141 -28.41 -18.72 -21.44
CA ILE A 141 -27.87 -17.91 -20.36
C ILE A 141 -26.98 -18.80 -19.48
N SER A 142 -25.73 -18.40 -19.29
CA SER A 142 -24.84 -19.09 -18.35
C SER A 142 -25.16 -18.70 -16.91
N LEU A 143 -25.54 -19.68 -16.09
CA LEU A 143 -25.69 -19.49 -14.65
C LEU A 143 -24.35 -19.73 -13.97
N ASN A 144 -23.81 -18.69 -13.32
CA ASN A 144 -22.58 -18.78 -12.57
C ASN A 144 -22.80 -18.34 -11.12
N ALA A 145 -22.05 -18.96 -10.21
CA ALA A 145 -21.99 -18.55 -8.82
C ALA A 145 -20.52 -18.48 -8.41
N ARG A 146 -20.17 -17.45 -7.63
CA ARG A 146 -18.81 -17.31 -7.10
C ARG A 146 -18.49 -18.52 -6.23
N GLU A 147 -17.37 -19.21 -6.45
CA GLU A 147 -16.89 -20.17 -5.45
C GLU A 147 -16.07 -19.47 -4.34
N ASN A 148 -15.93 -20.12 -3.18
CA ASN A 148 -15.16 -19.55 -2.08
C ASN A 148 -13.69 -19.35 -2.52
N GLY A 149 -13.18 -18.11 -2.38
CA GLY A 149 -11.81 -17.76 -2.76
C GLY A 149 -11.63 -17.26 -4.20
N GLU A 150 -12.65 -17.38 -5.06
CA GLU A 150 -12.52 -16.90 -6.44
C GLU A 150 -12.57 -15.37 -6.54
N SER A 151 -11.82 -14.83 -7.50
CA SER A 151 -11.77 -13.41 -7.81
C SER A 151 -12.78 -13.06 -8.90
N LEU A 152 -13.75 -12.21 -8.56
CA LEU A 152 -14.72 -11.67 -9.52
C LEU A 152 -14.10 -10.73 -10.58
N GLN A 153 -12.83 -10.33 -10.43
CA GLN A 153 -12.17 -9.45 -11.38
C GLN A 153 -12.16 -10.03 -12.80
N LYS A 154 -12.01 -11.36 -12.94
CA LYS A 154 -12.04 -12.00 -14.26
C LYS A 154 -13.43 -11.90 -14.90
N VAL A 155 -14.48 -12.07 -14.10
CA VAL A 155 -15.88 -11.93 -14.54
C VAL A 155 -16.11 -10.50 -15.05
N PHE A 156 -15.84 -9.48 -14.23
CA PHE A 156 -16.00 -8.08 -14.63
C PHE A 156 -15.12 -7.70 -15.84
N ALA A 157 -13.91 -8.25 -15.94
CA ALA A 157 -13.02 -8.01 -17.07
C ALA A 157 -13.53 -8.61 -18.39
N SER A 158 -14.25 -9.73 -18.32
CA SER A 158 -14.77 -10.47 -19.47
C SER A 158 -16.13 -9.99 -19.99
N CYS A 159 -16.83 -9.13 -19.27
CA CYS A 159 -18.14 -8.60 -19.67
C CYS A 159 -18.01 -7.17 -20.22
N ASP A 160 -18.91 -6.76 -21.11
CA ASP A 160 -18.96 -5.43 -21.72
C ASP A 160 -20.04 -4.53 -21.12
N LEU A 161 -21.11 -5.13 -20.60
CA LEU A 161 -22.25 -4.45 -19.97
C LEU A 161 -22.60 -5.18 -18.67
N MET A 162 -23.02 -4.44 -17.64
CA MET A 162 -23.62 -5.02 -16.44
C MET A 162 -25.05 -4.53 -16.24
N ILE A 163 -25.99 -5.45 -16.09
CA ILE A 163 -27.35 -5.21 -15.63
C ILE A 163 -27.41 -5.59 -14.15
N THR A 164 -27.80 -4.66 -13.30
CA THR A 164 -27.80 -4.81 -11.83
C THR A 164 -28.87 -3.93 -11.22
N ASP A 165 -29.09 -4.00 -9.92
CA ASP A 165 -30.03 -3.12 -9.20
C ASP A 165 -29.31 -2.06 -8.34
N TYR A 166 -28.90 -2.38 -7.11
CA TYR A 166 -28.31 -1.46 -6.13
C TYR A 166 -26.85 -1.84 -5.79
N SER A 167 -26.18 -2.57 -6.68
CA SER A 167 -24.88 -3.14 -6.40
C SER A 167 -23.75 -2.11 -6.45
N THR A 168 -22.96 -2.05 -5.38
CA THR A 168 -21.66 -1.35 -5.40
C THR A 168 -20.64 -2.03 -6.31
N ALA A 169 -20.87 -3.27 -6.72
CA ALA A 169 -20.03 -3.94 -7.72
C ALA A 169 -20.12 -3.27 -9.11
N SER A 170 -21.14 -2.45 -9.36
CA SER A 170 -21.20 -1.61 -10.57
C SER A 170 -19.97 -0.69 -10.72
N SER A 171 -19.33 -0.29 -9.62
CA SER A 171 -18.06 0.46 -9.64
C SER A 171 -16.92 -0.30 -10.31
N GLU A 172 -16.94 -1.63 -10.28
CA GLU A 172 -15.95 -2.47 -10.95
C GLU A 172 -16.09 -2.41 -12.48
N MET A 173 -17.30 -2.19 -12.99
CA MET A 173 -17.55 -1.95 -14.41
C MET A 173 -17.24 -0.51 -14.80
N ALA A 174 -17.66 0.44 -13.95
CA ALA A 174 -17.43 1.87 -14.15
C ALA A 174 -15.93 2.19 -14.29
N ILE A 175 -15.08 1.66 -13.40
CA ILE A 175 -13.64 1.90 -13.48
C ILE A 175 -12.99 1.34 -14.76
N GLN A 176 -13.61 0.35 -15.41
CA GLN A 176 -13.18 -0.20 -16.71
C GLN A 176 -13.76 0.56 -17.92
N ASN A 177 -14.54 1.61 -17.70
CA ASN A 177 -15.27 2.33 -18.74
C ASN A 177 -16.34 1.50 -19.45
N LYS A 178 -17.01 0.62 -18.70
CA LYS A 178 -18.06 -0.24 -19.22
C LYS A 178 -19.42 0.23 -18.70
N PRO A 179 -20.46 0.29 -19.56
CA PRO A 179 -21.78 0.76 -19.16
C PRO A 179 -22.42 -0.16 -18.13
N ILE A 180 -23.32 0.43 -17.36
CA ILE A 180 -24.17 -0.24 -16.39
C ILE A 180 -25.62 0.11 -16.73
N LEU A 181 -26.54 -0.81 -16.48
CA LEU A 181 -27.98 -0.60 -16.58
C LEU A 181 -28.61 -1.02 -15.26
N TYR A 182 -29.24 -0.06 -14.56
CA TYR A 182 -29.82 -0.29 -13.24
C TYR A 182 -31.30 -0.65 -13.35
N TYR A 183 -31.68 -1.89 -13.05
CA TYR A 183 -33.07 -2.33 -12.96
C TYR A 183 -33.54 -2.26 -11.51
N GLN A 184 -34.26 -1.19 -11.17
CA GLN A 184 -34.62 -0.81 -9.79
C GLN A 184 -36.15 -0.77 -9.58
N PHE A 185 -36.84 -1.85 -9.98
CA PHE A 185 -38.29 -1.97 -9.89
C PHE A 185 -38.83 -1.85 -8.45
N ASP A 186 -38.02 -2.23 -7.44
CA ASP A 186 -38.39 -2.24 -6.02
C ASP A 186 -37.84 -1.04 -5.23
N GLU A 187 -37.63 0.11 -5.89
CA GLU A 187 -36.99 1.28 -5.26
C GLU A 187 -37.73 1.81 -4.03
N LEU A 188 -39.06 1.75 -4.01
CA LEU A 188 -39.89 2.15 -2.87
C LEU A 188 -39.65 1.26 -1.64
N ASP A 189 -39.53 -0.05 -1.85
CA ASP A 189 -39.26 -1.02 -0.78
C ASP A 189 -37.85 -0.82 -0.21
N VAL A 190 -36.87 -0.57 -1.08
CA VAL A 190 -35.49 -0.28 -0.65
C VAL A 190 -35.40 1.05 0.10
N ASP A 191 -36.12 2.08 -0.33
CA ASP A 191 -36.16 3.40 0.33
C ASP A 191 -36.89 3.40 1.67
N SER A 192 -37.90 2.55 1.83
CA SER A 192 -38.60 2.38 3.10
C SER A 192 -37.73 1.75 4.21
N GLY A 193 -36.51 1.30 3.88
CA GLY A 193 -35.58 0.70 4.84
C GLY A 193 -35.84 -0.77 5.14
N LYS A 194 -36.68 -1.45 4.34
CA LYS A 194 -36.81 -2.92 4.38
C LYS A 194 -35.49 -3.61 4.01
N HIS A 195 -34.67 -2.95 3.19
CA HIS A 195 -33.28 -3.33 2.96
C HIS A 195 -32.29 -2.40 3.68
N HIS A 196 -30.98 -2.63 3.54
CA HIS A 196 -29.96 -1.77 4.16
C HIS A 196 -30.24 -0.29 3.84
N LYS A 197 -30.36 0.55 4.88
CA LYS A 197 -30.70 1.97 4.74
C LYS A 197 -29.68 2.65 3.83
N ARG A 198 -30.15 3.14 2.68
CA ARG A 198 -29.34 3.84 1.70
C ARG A 198 -28.81 5.15 2.28
N GLU A 199 -27.62 5.51 1.84
CA GLU A 199 -27.05 6.80 2.13
C GLU A 199 -27.81 7.88 1.35
N LYS A 200 -28.45 8.81 2.08
CA LYS A 200 -29.34 9.84 1.48
C LYS A 200 -28.64 10.75 0.45
N SER A 201 -27.31 10.81 0.46
CA SER A 201 -26.53 11.67 -0.42
C SER A 201 -26.21 11.05 -1.79
N PHE A 202 -26.64 9.81 -2.07
CA PHE A 202 -26.39 9.15 -3.35
C PHE A 202 -27.68 8.76 -4.10
N ASP A 203 -28.05 9.58 -5.07
CA ASP A 203 -29.03 9.26 -6.11
C ASP A 203 -28.39 8.54 -7.31
N PHE A 204 -28.89 7.36 -7.69
CA PHE A 204 -28.41 6.60 -8.86
C PHE A 204 -28.68 7.29 -10.20
N ARG A 205 -29.79 8.03 -10.34
CA ARG A 205 -30.15 8.73 -11.58
C ARG A 205 -29.21 9.92 -11.85
N ILE A 206 -28.73 10.55 -10.78
CA ILE A 206 -27.83 11.72 -10.86
C ILE A 206 -26.36 11.30 -10.79
N HIS A 207 -26.02 10.42 -9.86
CA HIS A 207 -24.64 10.11 -9.50
C HIS A 207 -24.16 8.74 -9.99
N GLY A 208 -25.08 7.88 -10.44
CA GLY A 208 -24.75 6.55 -10.93
C GLY A 208 -23.98 6.57 -12.24
N TYR A 209 -23.59 5.38 -12.68
CA TYR A 209 -22.73 5.17 -13.85
C TYR A 209 -23.51 4.64 -15.07
N GLY A 210 -24.83 4.72 -15.02
CA GLY A 210 -25.74 4.16 -16.01
C GLY A 210 -27.21 4.58 -15.78
N PRO A 211 -28.08 4.37 -16.77
CA PRO A 211 -29.52 4.64 -16.64
C PRO A 211 -30.17 3.77 -15.58
N VAL A 212 -31.21 4.32 -14.95
CA VAL A 212 -32.07 3.62 -13.98
C VAL A 212 -33.43 3.45 -14.62
N VAL A 213 -33.90 2.20 -14.69
CA VAL A 213 -35.19 1.81 -15.23
C VAL A 213 -35.96 1.04 -14.16
N ILE A 214 -37.29 1.20 -14.15
CA ILE A 214 -38.16 0.61 -13.12
C ILE A 214 -39.14 -0.42 -13.69
N ASN A 215 -39.27 -0.48 -15.01
CA ASN A 215 -40.07 -1.48 -15.71
C ASN A 215 -39.24 -2.16 -16.82
N GLU A 216 -39.77 -3.27 -17.31
CA GLU A 216 -39.06 -4.14 -18.23
C GLU A 216 -39.03 -3.62 -19.67
N GLU A 217 -40.05 -2.86 -20.08
CA GLU A 217 -40.09 -2.25 -21.41
C GLU A 217 -38.96 -1.24 -21.58
N GLU A 218 -38.78 -0.35 -20.59
CA GLU A 218 -37.65 0.57 -20.49
C GLU A 218 -36.31 -0.18 -20.44
N LEU A 219 -36.24 -1.28 -19.68
CA LEU A 219 -35.04 -2.12 -19.59
C LEU A 219 -34.62 -2.65 -20.96
N PHE A 220 -35.56 -3.16 -21.75
CA PHE A 220 -35.25 -3.65 -23.10
C PHE A 220 -34.86 -2.52 -24.07
N CYS A 221 -35.54 -1.38 -24.01
CA CYS A 221 -35.20 -0.22 -24.85
C CYS A 221 -33.78 0.29 -24.54
N GLU A 222 -33.43 0.42 -23.26
CA GLU A 222 -32.10 0.84 -22.83
C GLU A 222 -31.03 -0.20 -23.14
N LEU A 223 -31.34 -1.49 -22.98
CA LEU A 223 -30.45 -2.59 -23.35
C LEU A 223 -30.15 -2.55 -24.86
N GLU A 224 -31.16 -2.51 -25.70
CA GLU A 224 -30.99 -2.49 -27.16
C GLU A 224 -30.15 -1.28 -27.60
N TYR A 225 -30.41 -0.09 -27.07
CA TYR A 225 -29.59 1.09 -27.34
C TYR A 225 -28.11 0.88 -26.96
N LEU A 226 -27.84 0.30 -25.79
CA LEU A 226 -26.47 0.04 -25.34
C LEU A 226 -25.77 -1.00 -26.24
N LEU A 227 -26.49 -2.00 -26.74
CA LEU A 227 -25.92 -3.00 -27.65
C LEU A 227 -25.69 -2.42 -29.05
N GLU A 228 -26.61 -1.61 -29.58
CA GLU A 228 -26.47 -0.87 -30.86
C GLU A 228 -25.26 0.07 -30.86
N SER A 229 -24.92 0.63 -29.69
CA SER A 229 -23.80 1.54 -29.52
C SER A 229 -22.49 0.85 -29.10
N ASP A 230 -22.37 -0.47 -29.28
CA ASP A 230 -21.22 -1.29 -28.88
C ASP A 230 -20.81 -1.11 -27.41
N CYS A 231 -21.81 -1.04 -26.52
CA CYS A 231 -21.63 -0.83 -25.08
C CYS A 231 -20.78 0.42 -24.77
N LYS A 232 -20.99 1.52 -25.50
CA LYS A 232 -20.35 2.80 -25.18
C LYS A 232 -21.05 3.48 -24.00
N VAL A 233 -20.25 3.94 -23.03
CA VAL A 233 -20.75 4.75 -21.92
C VAL A 233 -21.23 6.10 -22.45
N ARG A 234 -22.47 6.49 -22.13
CA ARG A 234 -23.02 7.80 -22.51
C ARG A 234 -22.25 8.93 -21.81
N SER A 235 -22.14 10.08 -22.47
CA SER A 235 -21.33 11.23 -22.02
C SER A 235 -21.67 11.73 -20.61
N PHE A 236 -22.95 11.71 -20.22
CA PHE A 236 -23.38 12.05 -18.87
C PHE A 236 -22.75 11.14 -17.82
N TYR A 237 -22.83 9.82 -18.00
CA TYR A 237 -22.24 8.84 -17.07
C TYR A 237 -20.72 8.83 -17.14
N GLN A 238 -20.14 9.09 -18.31
CA GLN A 238 -18.69 9.24 -18.45
C GLN A 238 -18.14 10.33 -17.52
N LYS A 239 -18.82 11.48 -17.43
CA LYS A 239 -18.45 12.56 -16.48
C LYS A 239 -18.51 12.10 -15.02
N ASN A 240 -19.50 11.26 -14.65
CA ASN A 240 -19.59 10.68 -13.32
C ASN A 240 -18.42 9.73 -13.04
N ILE A 241 -18.08 8.86 -14.00
CA ILE A 241 -16.95 7.93 -13.90
C ILE A 241 -15.63 8.69 -13.74
N ASP A 242 -15.38 9.70 -14.58
CA ASP A 242 -14.12 10.44 -14.58
C ASP A 242 -13.93 11.26 -13.30
N ARG A 243 -15.03 11.85 -12.78
CA ARG A 243 -15.03 12.55 -11.49
C ARG A 243 -14.75 11.60 -10.32
N ASP A 244 -15.42 10.45 -10.32
CA ASP A 244 -15.42 9.56 -9.18
C ASP A 244 -14.18 8.67 -9.14
N PHE A 245 -13.67 8.20 -10.28
CA PHE A 245 -12.52 7.30 -10.38
C PHE A 245 -11.31 8.01 -10.99
N LYS A 246 -10.67 8.86 -10.18
CA LYS A 246 -9.51 9.67 -10.59
C LYS A 246 -8.30 8.84 -11.04
N PHE A 247 -8.12 7.65 -10.47
CA PHE A 247 -6.93 6.82 -10.69
C PHE A 247 -7.27 5.52 -11.42
N ARG A 248 -6.91 5.49 -12.70
CA ARG A 248 -7.17 4.37 -13.62
C ARG A 248 -5.93 4.03 -14.45
N ASP A 249 -4.76 4.42 -13.94
CA ASP A 249 -3.46 4.37 -14.62
C ASP A 249 -2.66 3.09 -14.35
N GLY A 250 -3.20 2.17 -13.54
CA GLY A 250 -2.51 0.94 -13.15
C GLY A 250 -1.41 1.12 -12.12
N ASN A 251 -1.34 2.29 -11.46
CA ASN A 251 -0.33 2.61 -10.44
C ASN A 251 -0.91 2.72 -9.03
N ASN A 252 -2.08 2.14 -8.76
CA ASN A 252 -2.71 2.25 -7.44
C ASN A 252 -1.87 1.56 -6.35
N CYS A 253 -1.25 0.41 -6.63
CA CYS A 253 -0.35 -0.27 -5.68
C CYS A 253 0.84 0.63 -5.29
N LYS A 254 1.46 1.26 -6.29
CA LYS A 254 2.56 2.21 -6.08
C LYS A 254 2.11 3.41 -5.25
N ARG A 255 0.95 3.99 -5.58
CA ARG A 255 0.39 5.15 -4.86
C ARG A 255 0.05 4.83 -3.40
N ILE A 256 -0.47 3.62 -3.15
CA ILE A 256 -0.72 3.12 -1.78
C ILE A 256 0.60 3.00 -1.03
N TYR A 257 1.60 2.34 -1.62
CA TYR A 257 2.93 2.18 -1.01
C TYR A 257 3.56 3.55 -0.67
N GLU A 258 3.62 4.46 -1.63
CA GLU A 258 4.15 5.82 -1.44
C GLU A 258 3.37 6.57 -0.36
N SER A 259 2.04 6.44 -0.33
CA SER A 259 1.21 7.06 0.69
C SER A 259 1.49 6.53 2.09
N ILE A 260 1.80 5.24 2.25
CA ILE A 260 2.15 4.64 3.55
C ILE A 260 3.54 5.14 3.97
N VAL A 261 4.53 5.11 3.07
CA VAL A 261 5.89 5.60 3.33
C VAL A 261 5.87 7.08 3.76
N ASN A 262 5.07 7.90 3.09
CA ASN A 262 4.96 9.32 3.39
C ASN A 262 4.26 9.62 4.72
N MET A 263 3.49 8.69 5.29
CA MET A 263 2.89 8.88 6.62
C MET A 263 3.90 8.76 7.76
N SER A 264 5.04 8.10 7.50
CA SER A 264 6.16 8.01 8.45
C SER A 264 7.01 9.28 8.46
N ILE A 265 6.76 10.23 7.56
CA ILE A 265 7.48 11.50 7.50
C ILE A 265 6.89 12.46 8.53
N PHE A 266 7.74 12.91 9.45
CA PHE A 266 7.36 13.88 10.47
C PHE A 266 7.15 15.26 9.85
N GLU A 267 5.91 15.72 9.70
CA GLU A 267 5.71 17.13 9.37
C GLU A 267 6.20 18.00 10.56
N ILE A 268 7.17 18.88 10.32
CA ILE A 268 7.64 19.83 11.33
C ILE A 268 6.59 20.92 11.48
N ALA A 269 5.57 20.67 12.29
CA ALA A 269 4.79 21.74 12.89
C ALA A 269 5.52 22.33 14.11
N ASN A 270 6.29 21.49 14.81
CA ASN A 270 7.07 21.83 15.99
C ASN A 270 8.31 20.92 16.07
N VAL A 271 9.50 21.51 16.07
CA VAL A 271 10.78 20.80 16.08
C VAL A 271 10.93 19.91 17.33
N ASN A 272 10.45 20.37 18.49
CA ASN A 272 10.54 19.61 19.73
C ASN A 272 9.68 18.34 19.70
N ASP A 273 8.54 18.37 19.01
CA ASP A 273 7.67 17.20 18.87
C ASP A 273 8.32 16.16 17.95
N VAL A 274 9.00 16.60 16.89
CA VAL A 274 9.74 15.71 15.99
C VAL A 274 10.93 15.08 16.71
N ILE A 275 11.70 15.86 17.49
CA ILE A 275 12.79 15.35 18.32
C ILE A 275 12.26 14.32 19.33
N SER A 276 11.19 14.64 20.05
CA SER A 276 10.60 13.76 21.07
C SER A 276 10.13 12.44 20.48
N LYS A 277 9.50 12.47 19.30
CA LYS A 277 9.06 11.24 18.62
C LYS A 277 10.22 10.44 18.01
N ALA A 278 11.22 11.11 17.43
CA ALA A 278 12.41 10.44 16.91
C ALA A 278 13.16 9.72 18.04
N GLN A 279 13.29 10.37 19.21
CA GLN A 279 13.85 9.77 20.41
C GLN A 279 13.00 8.59 20.89
N LEU A 280 11.67 8.74 20.97
CA LEU A 280 10.76 7.65 21.36
C LEU A 280 10.90 6.41 20.46
N TYR A 281 11.04 6.60 19.14
CA TYR A 281 11.26 5.51 18.21
C TYR A 281 12.63 4.87 18.38
N GLN A 282 13.67 5.67 18.59
CA GLN A 282 15.01 5.18 18.88
C GLN A 282 15.03 4.33 20.17
N ASP A 283 14.36 4.81 21.23
CA ASP A 283 14.26 4.10 22.51
C ASP A 283 13.48 2.78 22.40
N LYS A 284 12.54 2.70 21.44
CA LYS A 284 11.79 1.49 21.07
C LYS A 284 12.47 0.62 20.02
N MET A 285 13.69 0.95 19.62
CA MET A 285 14.46 0.25 18.58
C MET A 285 13.83 0.29 17.18
N TYR A 286 12.91 1.23 16.92
CA TYR A 286 12.37 1.53 15.59
C TYR A 286 13.32 2.46 14.84
N PHE A 287 14.50 1.94 14.51
CA PHE A 287 15.62 2.73 14.00
C PHE A 287 15.37 3.35 12.62
N ALA A 288 14.59 2.69 11.75
CA ALA A 288 14.27 3.24 10.43
C ALA A 288 13.36 4.49 10.56
N GLU A 289 12.34 4.40 11.41
CA GLU A 289 11.42 5.49 11.71
C GLU A 289 12.13 6.63 12.44
N ALA A 290 12.96 6.31 13.43
CA ALA A 290 13.81 7.28 14.11
C ALA A 290 14.74 8.00 13.12
N PHE A 291 15.37 7.25 12.20
CA PHE A 291 16.23 7.82 11.14
C PHE A 291 15.48 8.87 10.31
N TYR A 292 14.26 8.60 9.86
CA TYR A 292 13.49 9.57 9.09
C TYR A 292 13.13 10.82 9.90
N GLY A 293 12.94 10.70 11.22
CA GLY A 293 12.77 11.83 12.13
C GLY A 293 14.02 12.70 12.20
N TRP A 294 15.16 12.08 12.49
CA TRP A 294 16.45 12.77 12.54
C TRP A 294 16.85 13.36 11.19
N LYS A 295 16.54 12.68 10.08
CA LYS A 295 16.78 13.16 8.72
C LYS A 295 15.95 14.41 8.43
N ASN A 296 14.69 14.40 8.84
CA ASN A 296 13.80 15.54 8.65
C ASN A 296 14.29 16.76 9.43
N ILE A 297 14.68 16.57 10.70
CA ILE A 297 15.32 17.60 11.52
C ILE A 297 16.58 18.14 10.81
N PHE A 298 17.43 17.25 10.31
CA PHE A 298 18.65 17.61 9.60
C PHE A 298 18.39 18.43 8.33
N GLN A 299 17.37 18.09 7.54
CA GLN A 299 17.11 18.78 6.27
C GLN A 299 16.45 20.16 6.44
N ASN A 300 15.78 20.41 7.57
CA ASN A 300 14.97 21.60 7.77
C ASN A 300 15.52 22.59 8.80
N LEU A 301 16.50 22.21 9.62
CA LEU A 301 17.17 23.13 10.54
C LEU A 301 18.46 23.70 9.92
N ALA A 302 18.73 24.98 10.20
CA ALA A 302 19.95 25.66 9.75
C ALA A 302 21.19 25.27 10.59
N TYR A 303 20.99 24.88 11.85
CA TYR A 303 22.04 24.48 12.77
C TYR A 303 21.81 23.05 13.26
N HIS A 304 22.88 22.26 13.26
CA HIS A 304 22.85 20.86 13.68
C HIS A 304 23.89 20.63 14.75
N ASP A 305 23.45 20.38 15.98
CA ASP A 305 24.34 19.94 17.04
C ASP A 305 24.90 18.54 16.78
N SER A 306 25.98 18.18 17.48
CA SER A 306 26.62 16.86 17.34
C SER A 306 25.66 15.71 17.70
N LYS A 307 24.75 15.92 18.66
CA LYS A 307 23.83 14.87 19.13
C LYS A 307 22.82 14.47 18.05
N THR A 308 22.27 15.44 17.34
CA THR A 308 21.30 15.24 16.25
C THR A 308 21.95 14.48 15.10
N VAL A 309 23.17 14.88 14.72
CA VAL A 309 23.94 14.23 13.65
C VAL A 309 24.34 12.81 14.06
N PHE A 310 24.77 12.62 15.31
CA PHE A 310 25.06 11.30 15.85
C PHE A 310 23.82 10.39 15.80
N ASN A 311 22.67 10.86 16.29
CA ASN A 311 21.44 10.06 16.29
C ASN A 311 20.98 9.71 14.88
N LEU A 312 21.11 10.63 13.91
CA LEU A 312 20.85 10.36 12.50
C LEU A 312 21.73 9.21 11.97
N LEU A 313 23.04 9.31 12.18
CA LEU A 313 24.01 8.30 11.74
C LEU A 313 23.85 6.96 12.44
N HIS A 314 23.55 7.00 13.74
CA HIS A 314 23.29 5.83 14.56
C HIS A 314 22.05 5.07 14.06
N CYS A 315 20.95 5.78 13.87
CA CYS A 315 19.73 5.18 13.34
C CYS A 315 19.92 4.67 11.91
N ALA A 316 20.67 5.39 11.07
CA ALA A 316 20.97 4.96 9.71
C ALA A 316 21.70 3.61 9.68
N ARG A 317 22.76 3.48 10.49
CA ARG A 317 23.53 2.24 10.63
C ARG A 317 22.68 1.08 11.12
N LYS A 318 21.80 1.34 12.09
CA LYS A 318 20.92 0.33 12.69
C LYS A 318 19.75 -0.09 11.79
N SER A 319 19.52 0.59 10.67
CA SER A 319 18.37 0.38 9.77
C SER A 319 18.73 0.18 8.30
N PHE A 320 20.01 -0.09 7.97
CA PHE A 320 20.51 -0.24 6.58
C PHE A 320 20.35 1.02 5.70
N LEU A 321 20.24 2.19 6.33
CA LEU A 321 20.09 3.48 5.64
C LEU A 321 21.40 4.28 5.61
N SER A 322 22.54 3.66 5.94
CA SER A 322 23.88 4.27 5.96
C SER A 322 24.21 5.00 4.65
N GLN A 323 23.88 4.41 3.51
CA GLN A 323 24.13 5.04 2.21
C GLN A 323 23.38 6.37 2.07
N ILE A 324 22.11 6.41 2.48
CA ILE A 324 21.29 7.62 2.46
C ILE A 324 21.87 8.69 3.39
N ALA A 325 22.35 8.28 4.57
CA ALA A 325 22.94 9.21 5.54
C ALA A 325 24.25 9.81 5.04
N ILE A 326 25.12 9.03 4.39
CA ILE A 326 26.38 9.51 3.84
C ILE A 326 26.15 10.44 2.64
N ASP A 327 25.18 10.12 1.78
CA ASP A 327 24.87 10.97 0.64
C ASP A 327 24.28 12.33 1.09
N LEU A 328 23.67 12.35 2.28
CA LEU A 328 23.16 13.56 2.93
C LEU A 328 24.25 14.35 3.67
N ILE A 329 25.11 13.68 4.43
CA ILE A 329 26.17 14.30 5.25
C ILE A 329 27.51 14.21 4.50
N LYS A 330 27.97 15.31 3.94
CA LYS A 330 29.32 15.42 3.34
C LYS A 330 30.40 15.49 4.42
N SER A 331 31.59 14.97 4.16
CA SER A 331 32.73 14.97 5.10
C SER A 331 33.03 16.34 5.72
N ASP A 332 32.96 17.40 4.93
CA ASP A 332 33.31 18.78 5.35
C ASP A 332 32.34 19.32 6.41
N PHE A 333 31.12 18.77 6.48
CA PHE A 333 30.12 19.12 7.47
C PHE A 333 30.51 18.67 8.89
N LEU A 334 31.39 17.66 9.00
CA LEU A 334 31.77 17.04 10.26
C LEU A 334 32.94 17.73 10.98
N VAL A 335 33.60 18.70 10.33
CA VAL A 335 34.78 19.40 10.88
C VAL A 335 34.50 19.95 12.28
N ASN A 336 33.33 20.55 12.49
CA ASN A 336 32.91 21.17 13.75
C ASN A 336 32.08 20.24 14.66
N LYS A 337 32.10 18.92 14.44
CA LYS A 337 31.39 17.95 15.28
C LYS A 337 32.33 17.28 16.26
N ASN A 338 31.79 16.76 17.36
CA ASN A 338 32.60 16.02 18.34
C ASN A 338 33.10 14.69 17.76
N ASP A 339 34.15 14.14 18.37
CA ASP A 339 34.78 12.93 17.86
C ASP A 339 33.85 11.70 17.91
N VAL A 340 32.95 11.63 18.90
CA VAL A 340 31.90 10.60 18.98
C VAL A 340 31.05 10.55 17.70
N THR A 341 30.65 11.72 17.20
CA THR A 341 29.85 11.83 15.96
C THR A 341 30.67 11.44 14.74
N LYS A 342 31.94 11.87 14.68
CA LYS A 342 32.84 11.54 13.58
C LYS A 342 33.13 10.04 13.54
N VAL A 343 33.28 9.39 14.69
CA VAL A 343 33.44 7.92 14.81
C VAL A 343 32.20 7.19 14.29
N GLU A 344 31.00 7.64 14.65
CA GLU A 344 29.75 7.04 14.13
C GLU A 344 29.61 7.23 12.61
N TYR A 345 30.15 8.33 12.05
CA TYR A 345 30.23 8.53 10.60
C TYR A 345 31.22 7.56 9.93
N ILE A 346 32.40 7.36 10.53
CA ILE A 346 33.40 6.38 10.06
C ILE A 346 32.78 4.98 9.97
N GLU A 347 32.01 4.55 10.97
CA GLU A 347 31.27 3.28 10.96
C GLU A 347 30.32 3.17 9.74
N ASN A 348 29.55 4.21 9.47
CA ASN A 348 28.66 4.25 8.30
C ASN A 348 29.47 4.15 6.99
N LEU A 349 30.59 4.87 6.86
CA LEU A 349 31.46 4.81 5.69
C LEU A 349 32.04 3.39 5.48
N ILE A 350 32.46 2.71 6.55
CA ILE A 350 32.98 1.35 6.49
C ILE A 350 31.91 0.36 6.00
N ILE A 351 30.68 0.48 6.50
CA ILE A 351 29.52 -0.32 6.03
C ILE A 351 29.28 -0.11 4.54
N CYS A 352 29.35 1.14 4.08
CA CYS A 352 29.25 1.51 2.67
C CYS A 352 30.52 1.27 1.85
N LYS A 353 31.54 0.61 2.42
CA LYS A 353 32.83 0.28 1.77
C LYS A 353 33.62 1.51 1.29
N LYS A 354 33.39 2.67 1.88
CA LYS A 354 34.09 3.95 1.61
C LYS A 354 35.34 4.09 2.48
N TYR A 355 36.24 3.10 2.46
CA TYR A 355 37.38 3.00 3.37
C TYR A 355 38.39 4.17 3.29
N LYS A 356 38.64 4.69 2.08
CA LYS A 356 39.56 5.83 1.89
C LYS A 356 39.01 7.11 2.52
N GLU A 357 37.70 7.30 2.47
CA GLU A 357 37.03 8.44 3.11
C GLU A 357 37.02 8.27 4.62
N ALA A 358 36.76 7.05 5.10
CA ALA A 358 36.84 6.71 6.53
C ALA A 358 38.22 7.04 7.12
N LEU A 359 39.30 6.70 6.39
CA LEU A 359 40.67 7.04 6.77
C LEU A 359 40.89 8.55 6.87
N ARG A 360 40.41 9.34 5.90
CA ARG A 360 40.53 10.81 5.94
C ARG A 360 39.81 11.43 7.14
N VAL A 361 38.63 10.92 7.48
CA VAL A 361 37.88 11.41 8.65
C VAL A 361 38.59 11.01 9.95
N LEU A 362 39.16 9.80 10.01
CA LEU A 362 39.94 9.31 11.15
C LEU A 362 41.17 10.21 11.42
N GLU A 363 41.89 10.62 10.38
CA GLU A 363 43.06 11.50 10.49
C GLU A 363 42.72 12.92 11.00
N ASN A 364 41.45 13.33 10.91
CA ASN A 364 40.94 14.62 11.40
C ASN A 364 40.31 14.54 12.81
N LEU A 365 40.50 13.43 13.52
CA LEU A 365 40.07 13.28 14.92
C LEU A 365 41.12 13.90 15.86
N ASN A 366 40.66 14.58 16.91
CA ASN A 366 41.54 15.16 17.92
C ASN A 366 41.91 14.14 19.00
N ILE A 367 42.53 13.03 18.59
CA ILE A 367 42.77 11.87 19.46
C ILE A 367 44.27 11.70 19.68
N PRO A 368 44.71 11.42 20.92
CA PRO A 368 46.10 11.08 21.20
C PRO A 368 46.58 9.95 20.28
N ASN A 369 47.78 10.10 19.73
CA ASN A 369 48.42 9.11 18.85
C ASN A 369 48.81 7.85 19.64
N SER A 370 47.80 7.07 20.01
CA SER A 370 47.88 5.82 20.77
C SER A 370 48.05 4.63 19.84
N LEU A 371 48.56 3.52 20.37
CA LEU A 371 48.69 2.28 19.60
C LEU A 371 47.35 1.83 19.00
N ASP A 372 46.24 1.97 19.74
CA ASP A 372 44.89 1.65 19.24
C ASP A 372 44.54 2.49 18.00
N PHE A 373 44.80 3.80 18.03
CA PHE A 373 44.56 4.70 16.90
C PHE A 373 45.41 4.31 15.67
N ILE A 374 46.68 3.98 15.90
CA ILE A 374 47.62 3.55 14.86
C ILE A 374 47.19 2.21 14.25
N LEU A 375 46.68 1.27 15.05
CA LEU A 375 46.18 -0.01 14.59
C LEU A 375 44.90 0.13 13.74
N ILE A 376 43.97 1.02 14.12
CA ILE A 376 42.78 1.32 13.29
C ILE A 376 43.22 1.87 11.93
N LYS A 377 44.19 2.80 11.93
CA LYS A 377 44.75 3.36 10.70
C LYS A 377 45.36 2.27 9.81
N LEU A 378 46.15 1.37 10.39
CA LEU A 378 46.76 0.24 9.69
C LEU A 378 45.70 -0.70 9.09
N LYS A 379 44.66 -1.04 9.87
CA LYS A 379 43.54 -1.89 9.42
C LYS A 379 42.76 -1.24 8.25
N LEU A 380 42.51 0.07 8.30
CA LEU A 380 41.89 0.80 7.19
C LEU A 380 42.78 0.86 5.94
N LEU A 381 44.10 1.06 6.11
CA LEU A 381 45.08 1.00 5.01
C LEU A 381 45.12 -0.39 4.36
N CYS A 382 45.00 -1.45 5.17
CA CYS A 382 44.92 -2.83 4.69
C CYS A 382 43.70 -3.06 3.78
N VAL A 383 42.51 -2.64 4.20
CA VAL A 383 41.28 -2.86 3.38
C VAL A 383 41.13 -1.89 2.21
N SER A 384 41.80 -0.75 2.26
CA SER A 384 41.77 0.27 1.18
C SER A 384 42.89 0.12 0.15
N ASN A 385 43.81 -0.84 0.33
CA ASN A 385 45.05 -1.00 -0.44
C ASN A 385 45.88 0.30 -0.47
N GLY A 386 46.04 0.93 0.69
CA GLY A 386 46.77 2.19 0.82
C GLY A 386 48.29 2.01 0.72
N LEU A 387 48.95 2.90 -0.04
CA LEU A 387 50.42 2.85 -0.26
C LEU A 387 51.23 2.96 1.04
N GLN A 388 50.69 3.66 2.05
CA GLN A 388 51.33 3.89 3.35
C GLN A 388 51.25 2.68 4.30
N PHE A 389 50.59 1.59 3.91
CA PHE A 389 50.42 0.41 4.76
C PHE A 389 51.78 -0.13 5.25
N LYS A 390 52.72 -0.31 4.33
CA LYS A 390 54.05 -0.89 4.64
C LYS A 390 54.86 0.01 5.56
N ASP A 391 54.81 1.32 5.33
CA ASP A 391 55.54 2.29 6.14
C ASP A 391 55.02 2.31 7.58
N LEU A 392 53.68 2.31 7.76
CA LEU A 392 53.07 2.27 9.08
C LEU A 392 53.29 0.92 9.79
N TYR A 393 53.23 -0.19 9.05
CA TYR A 393 53.56 -1.52 9.56
C TYR A 393 54.99 -1.55 10.13
N ASN A 394 55.98 -1.12 9.35
CA ASN A 394 57.37 -1.08 9.77
C ASN A 394 57.58 -0.16 10.97
N THR A 395 56.92 1.00 10.98
CA THR A 395 56.97 1.95 12.10
C THR A 395 56.54 1.30 13.42
N ILE A 396 55.49 0.48 13.41
CA ILE A 396 55.00 -0.21 14.63
C ILE A 396 56.07 -1.18 15.16
N ILE A 397 56.72 -1.92 14.26
CA ILE A 397 57.75 -2.91 14.60
C ILE A 397 59.04 -2.24 15.09
N GLU A 398 59.51 -1.22 14.37
CA GLU A 398 60.74 -0.50 14.70
C GLU A 398 60.66 0.22 16.06
N ASN A 399 59.49 0.77 16.38
CA ASN A 399 59.22 1.38 17.68
C ASN A 399 58.95 0.36 18.79
N LYS A 400 58.96 -0.95 18.49
CA LYS A 400 58.69 -2.06 19.42
C LYS A 400 57.34 -1.93 20.15
N TRP A 401 56.34 -1.34 19.50
CA TRP A 401 55.00 -1.28 20.06
C TRP A 401 54.29 -2.63 20.01
N MET A 402 54.62 -3.47 19.02
CA MET A 402 54.20 -4.87 18.89
C MET A 402 55.31 -5.67 18.21
N SER A 403 55.40 -6.98 18.49
CA SER A 403 56.22 -7.88 17.68
C SER A 403 55.58 -8.15 16.32
N GLU A 404 56.40 -8.57 15.35
CA GLU A 404 55.93 -8.91 14.01
C GLU A 404 54.88 -10.05 14.04
N THR A 405 55.08 -11.01 14.95
CA THR A 405 54.15 -12.14 15.12
C THR A 405 52.80 -11.67 15.66
N GLU A 406 52.79 -10.82 16.69
CA GLU A 406 51.55 -10.27 17.27
C GLU A 406 50.80 -9.40 16.26
N LEU A 407 51.51 -8.56 15.51
CA LEU A 407 50.88 -7.69 14.51
C LEU A 407 50.27 -8.49 13.36
N ASN A 408 50.96 -9.54 12.90
CA ASN A 408 50.44 -10.44 11.87
C ASN A 408 49.20 -11.23 12.35
N GLN A 409 49.20 -11.68 13.61
CA GLN A 409 48.02 -12.34 14.21
C GLN A 409 46.82 -11.39 14.28
N GLU A 410 47.04 -10.15 14.72
CA GLU A 410 45.98 -9.13 14.80
C GLU A 410 45.39 -8.80 13.42
N LEU A 411 46.24 -8.64 12.40
CA LEU A 411 45.81 -8.40 11.02
C LEU A 411 45.07 -9.61 10.44
N PHE A 412 45.51 -10.83 10.73
CA PHE A 412 44.85 -12.05 10.29
C PHE A 412 43.44 -12.19 10.90
N LEU A 413 43.32 -12.00 12.21
CA LEU A 413 42.03 -12.00 12.91
C LEU A 413 41.09 -10.92 12.38
N PHE A 414 41.63 -9.74 12.08
CA PHE A 414 40.88 -8.66 11.46
C PHE A 414 40.38 -9.03 10.05
N GLN A 415 41.24 -9.59 9.19
CA GLN A 415 40.86 -10.05 7.85
C GLN A 415 39.74 -11.09 7.91
N TYR A 416 39.83 -12.05 8.84
CA TYR A 416 38.78 -13.03 9.07
C TYR A 416 37.44 -12.37 9.42
N LYS A 417 37.41 -11.46 10.41
CA LYS A 417 36.21 -10.70 10.78
C LYS A 417 35.64 -9.87 9.62
N MET A 418 36.50 -9.32 8.77
CA MET A 418 36.08 -8.56 7.58
C MET A 418 35.40 -9.45 6.54
N ILE A 419 35.90 -10.66 6.31
CA ILE A 419 35.28 -11.62 5.38
C ILE A 419 33.88 -11.99 5.86
N ASP A 420 33.74 -12.35 7.14
CA ASP A 420 32.44 -12.67 7.75
C ASP A 420 31.46 -11.49 7.63
N PHE A 421 31.90 -10.27 7.98
CA PHE A 421 31.13 -9.04 7.85
C PHE A 421 30.63 -8.77 6.42
N LEU A 422 31.48 -8.98 5.42
CA LEU A 422 31.15 -8.75 4.02
C LEU A 422 30.15 -9.80 3.49
N HIS A 423 30.27 -11.04 3.94
CA HIS A 423 29.39 -12.14 3.56
C HIS A 423 27.99 -11.99 4.20
N GLU A 424 27.91 -11.58 5.47
CA GLU A 424 26.63 -11.33 6.13
C GLU A 424 25.87 -10.14 5.53
N ASN A 425 26.56 -9.04 5.20
CA ASN A 425 25.94 -7.90 4.53
C ASN A 425 25.34 -8.22 3.15
N GLN A 426 25.83 -9.26 2.46
CA GLN A 426 25.25 -9.68 1.17
C GLN A 426 23.92 -10.41 1.32
N LYS A 427 23.62 -11.00 2.50
CA LYS A 427 22.42 -11.82 2.71
C LYS A 427 21.18 -11.00 3.09
N GLY A 428 21.31 -9.69 3.34
CA GLY A 428 20.18 -8.79 3.60
C GLY A 428 19.36 -9.10 4.87
N PHE A 429 19.81 -10.03 5.70
CA PHE A 429 19.11 -10.53 6.88
C PHE A 429 20.09 -10.80 8.02
N VAL A 430 20.51 -9.78 8.77
CA VAL A 430 21.02 -9.95 10.15
C VAL A 430 20.73 -8.70 10.97
N GLU A 431 20.30 -8.88 12.22
CA GLU A 431 20.28 -7.85 13.28
C GLU A 431 21.66 -7.19 13.40
N VAL A 432 21.74 -5.87 13.18
CA VAL A 432 22.88 -5.00 13.54
C VAL A 432 24.25 -5.67 13.45
N VAL A 433 24.86 -5.67 12.27
CA VAL A 433 26.28 -6.00 12.16
C VAL A 433 27.09 -4.76 12.52
N CYS A 434 27.67 -4.72 13.72
CA CYS A 434 28.72 -3.75 14.04
C CYS A 434 29.93 -4.02 13.15
N SER A 435 30.59 -2.97 12.63
CA SER A 435 31.77 -3.20 11.80
C SER A 435 32.88 -3.88 12.61
N PRO A 436 33.83 -4.61 11.99
CA PRO A 436 34.99 -5.16 12.67
C PRO A 436 35.87 -4.09 13.37
N PHE A 437 35.64 -2.81 13.09
CA PHE A 437 36.30 -1.67 13.72
C PHE A 437 35.55 -1.12 14.93
N TYR A 438 34.31 -1.54 15.21
CA TYR A 438 33.43 -0.88 16.18
C TYR A 438 34.02 -0.80 17.59
N LEU A 439 34.57 -1.90 18.09
CA LEU A 439 35.18 -1.94 19.43
C LEU A 439 36.47 -1.12 19.49
N ASP A 440 37.27 -1.14 18.43
CA ASP A 440 38.53 -0.38 18.36
C ASP A 440 38.23 1.12 18.32
N LEU A 441 37.26 1.54 17.51
CA LEU A 441 36.78 2.91 17.43
C LEU A 441 36.18 3.38 18.77
N LYS A 442 35.48 2.51 19.50
CA LYS A 442 34.93 2.84 20.84
C LYS A 442 36.02 3.04 21.91
N LYS A 443 37.11 2.27 21.87
CA LYS A 443 38.27 2.50 22.77
C LYS A 443 38.88 3.87 22.53
N VAL A 444 39.01 4.23 21.26
CA VAL A 444 39.58 5.49 20.81
C VAL A 444 38.68 6.69 21.15
N GLU A 445 37.36 6.52 21.07
CA GLU A 445 36.35 7.49 21.53
C GLU A 445 36.40 7.74 23.06
N GLY A 446 36.58 6.69 23.86
CA GLY A 446 36.67 6.81 25.33
C GLY A 446 37.91 7.54 25.84
N ASN A 447 38.96 7.62 25.01
CA ASN A 447 40.21 8.32 25.33
C ASN A 447 40.20 9.81 24.93
N SER A 448 39.23 10.27 24.14
CA SER A 448 39.10 11.70 23.78
C SER A 448 38.16 12.47 24.71
N SER A 449 37.44 11.77 25.59
CA SER A 449 36.46 12.30 26.54
C SER A 449 36.97 12.37 27.99
N LYS A 450 38.25 12.09 28.21
CA LYS A 450 39.04 12.41 29.41
C LYS A 450 40.01 13.54 29.07
#